data_AF-A0A167Q5E2-F1
#
_entry.id   AF-A0A167Q5E2-F1
#
_cell.length_a   1.000
_cell.length_b   1.000
_cell.length_c   1.000
_cell.angle_alpha   90.00
_cell.angle_beta   90.00
_cell.angle_gamma   90.00
#
_symmetry.space_group_name_H-M   'P 1'
#
loop_
_entity.id
_entity.type
_entity.pdbx_description
1 polymer ?
#
loop_
_entity_poly.entity_id
_entity_poly.type
_entity_poly.pdbx_seq_one_letter_code
_entity_poly.pdbx_strand_id
1 'polypeptide(L)'
;MENEAAEQAWQFWRCDLSDAHGNVDLNGMSAPTSADHMSRQQRLEILNAYTNYHDALSCADSCSVGVLGVELDEILDPTLPEMPAAAKDDFTIARSLLEADPLQVHFCSRYPIFSTLSGLALENLKRSASSILSPAVLQNPETSTEEQTTTILEDTSERDNRKLTRYDVAVAFDPIAVSPKAAASLNLDPSVFDRTMTMIVVEVAPWVRGIVHYEEQLMQDRQRLNELLSDGGSTRKRRRTTRSAYSALEGGERRTTRREQYFGDVLSTEAVMYTAGKHWQQALPQGEKWAEMEDDIASSPMSASAVDDVSKAAWR
;
A
#
# COMPACT_ATOMS: atom_id res chain seq x y z
N MET A 1 31.15 17.97 -13.26
CA MET A 1 30.82 16.61 -13.69
C MET A 1 29.72 16.04 -12.79
N GLU A 2 29.89 16.10 -11.47
CA GLU A 2 28.89 15.62 -10.49
C GLU A 2 27.53 16.33 -10.57
N ASN A 3 27.49 17.67 -10.58
CA ASN A 3 26.24 18.42 -10.71
C ASN A 3 25.48 18.12 -12.02
N GLU A 4 26.23 17.83 -13.09
CA GLU A 4 25.65 17.48 -14.39
C GLU A 4 25.09 16.05 -14.38
N ALA A 5 25.77 15.10 -13.72
CA ALA A 5 25.27 13.75 -13.52
C ALA A 5 24.01 13.72 -12.62
N ALA A 6 23.98 14.52 -11.55
CA ALA A 6 22.81 14.68 -10.70
C ALA A 6 21.63 15.31 -11.47
N GLU A 7 21.91 16.33 -12.29
CA GLU A 7 20.89 16.92 -13.17
C GLU A 7 20.37 15.92 -14.20
N GLN A 8 21.24 15.13 -14.84
CA GLN A 8 20.83 14.09 -15.78
C GLN A 8 20.01 13.00 -15.07
N ALA A 9 20.44 12.54 -13.88
CA ALA A 9 19.70 11.56 -13.12
C ALA A 9 18.31 12.05 -12.72
N TRP A 10 18.20 13.33 -12.36
CA TRP A 10 16.91 13.96 -12.11
C TRP A 10 16.06 14.10 -13.38
N GLN A 11 16.64 14.54 -14.49
CA GLN A 11 15.92 14.76 -15.74
C GLN A 11 15.40 13.45 -16.36
N PHE A 12 16.20 12.38 -16.33
CA PHE A 12 15.87 11.11 -16.99
C PHE A 12 15.23 10.08 -16.07
N TRP A 13 15.64 10.02 -14.80
CA TRP A 13 15.18 9.00 -13.85
C TRP A 13 14.40 9.57 -12.67
N ARG A 14 14.22 10.91 -12.60
CA ARG A 14 13.57 11.60 -11.45
C ARG A 14 14.15 11.17 -10.10
N CYS A 15 15.42 10.77 -10.12
CA CYS A 15 16.13 10.31 -8.94
C CYS A 15 16.95 11.48 -8.39
N ASP A 16 16.71 11.83 -7.14
CA ASP A 16 17.52 12.85 -6.47
C ASP A 16 18.83 12.24 -5.99
N LEU A 17 19.93 12.61 -6.65
CA LEU A 17 21.28 12.29 -6.20
C LEU A 17 21.85 13.39 -5.30
N SER A 18 21.14 14.51 -5.14
CA SER A 18 21.53 15.52 -4.17
C SER A 18 21.27 14.93 -2.78
N ASP A 19 22.34 14.77 -2.02
CA ASP A 19 22.39 14.14 -0.69
C ASP A 19 21.62 14.94 0.38
N ALA A 20 20.63 15.74 0.00
CA ALA A 20 19.99 16.73 0.86
C ALA A 20 19.06 16.09 1.91
N HIS A 21 18.50 14.90 1.67
CA HIS A 21 17.37 14.42 2.47
C HIS A 21 17.47 13.00 3.03
N GLY A 22 18.40 12.16 2.55
CA GLY A 22 18.35 10.72 2.85
C GLY A 22 19.65 10.08 3.31
N ASN A 23 20.81 10.54 2.83
CA ASN A 23 22.08 9.83 3.03
C ASN A 23 23.08 10.61 3.91
N VAL A 24 22.92 11.92 4.10
CA VAL A 24 23.56 12.61 5.23
C VAL A 24 22.93 12.13 6.52
N ASP A 25 23.74 11.47 7.35
CA ASP A 25 23.39 11.07 8.71
C ASP A 25 23.24 12.31 9.61
N LEU A 26 22.17 13.08 9.39
CA LEU A 26 21.73 14.18 10.24
C LEU A 26 21.46 13.68 11.67
N ASN A 27 21.19 12.39 11.83
CA ASN A 27 21.08 11.73 13.14
C ASN A 27 22.46 11.59 13.80
N GLY A 28 23.50 11.24 13.06
CA GLY A 28 24.89 11.24 13.51
C GLY A 28 25.38 12.62 13.94
N MET A 29 24.93 13.69 13.29
CA MET A 29 25.24 15.07 13.66
C MET A 29 24.42 15.61 14.85
N SER A 30 23.19 15.11 15.04
CA SER A 30 22.34 15.49 16.19
C SER A 30 22.63 14.68 17.45
N ALA A 31 23.09 13.43 17.33
CA ALA A 31 23.50 12.57 18.44
C ALA A 31 24.50 13.22 19.42
N PRO A 32 25.59 13.88 19.00
CA PRO A 32 26.55 14.50 19.91
C PRO A 32 25.98 15.73 20.65
N THR A 33 24.93 16.37 20.12
CA THR A 33 24.27 17.50 20.82
C THR A 33 23.59 17.06 22.13
N SER A 34 23.24 15.77 22.23
CA SER A 34 22.65 15.16 23.43
C SER A 34 23.69 14.71 24.47
N ALA A 35 24.98 14.69 24.12
CA ALA A 35 26.04 14.27 25.02
C ALA A 35 26.41 15.37 26.04
N ASP A 36 26.72 14.95 27.27
CA ASP A 36 27.04 15.81 28.43
C ASP A 36 28.33 16.63 28.28
N HIS A 37 29.13 16.37 27.23
CA HIS A 37 30.43 16.99 27.00
C HIS A 37 30.35 18.36 26.29
N MET A 38 29.19 18.76 25.76
CA MET A 38 29.04 20.02 25.04
C MET A 38 28.60 21.16 25.94
N SER A 39 29.25 22.32 25.81
CA SER A 39 28.80 23.55 26.44
C SER A 39 27.39 23.91 25.93
N ARG A 40 26.54 24.45 26.81
CA ARG A 40 25.19 24.92 26.45
C ARG A 40 25.21 25.90 25.27
N GLN A 41 26.24 26.75 25.18
CA GLN A 41 26.42 27.70 24.09
C GLN A 41 26.69 27.00 22.76
N GLN A 42 27.55 25.99 22.75
CA GLN A 42 27.85 25.18 21.57
C GLN A 42 26.63 24.40 21.09
N ARG A 43 25.80 23.88 22.01
CA ARG A 43 24.55 23.20 21.67
C ARG A 43 23.55 24.15 21.01
N LEU A 44 23.42 25.37 21.51
CA LEU A 44 22.56 26.40 20.91
C LEU A 44 23.05 26.82 19.53
N GLU A 45 24.36 26.91 19.32
CA GLU A 45 24.95 27.26 18.03
C GLU A 45 24.66 26.18 16.97
N ILE A 46 24.80 24.90 17.31
CA ILE A 46 24.42 23.80 16.41
C ILE A 46 22.92 23.83 16.11
N LEU A 47 22.07 24.03 17.13
CA LEU A 47 20.62 24.10 16.91
C LEU A 47 20.25 25.25 15.96
N ASN A 48 20.86 26.42 16.11
CA ASN A 48 20.67 27.53 15.18
C ASN A 48 21.14 27.19 13.76
N ALA A 49 22.25 26.45 13.61
CA ALA A 49 22.71 26.00 12.31
C ALA A 49 21.71 25.04 11.64
N TYR A 50 21.08 24.16 12.41
CA TYR A 50 19.98 23.30 11.92
C TYR A 50 18.76 24.11 11.49
N THR A 51 18.34 25.09 12.30
CA THR A 51 17.21 25.97 11.93
C THR A 51 17.49 26.69 10.61
N ASN A 52 18.68 27.30 10.49
CA ASN A 52 19.08 27.99 9.26
C ASN A 52 19.12 27.06 8.03
N TYR A 53 19.56 25.81 8.23
CA TYR A 53 19.55 24.80 7.19
C TYR A 53 18.13 24.46 6.72
N HIS A 54 17.21 24.21 7.66
CA HIS A 54 15.82 23.91 7.32
C HIS A 54 15.09 25.12 6.72
N ASP A 55 15.38 26.34 7.18
CA ASP A 55 14.86 27.57 6.58
C ASP A 55 15.34 27.71 5.12
N ALA A 56 16.62 27.45 4.87
CA ALA A 56 17.18 27.46 3.51
C ALA A 56 16.56 26.37 2.63
N LEU A 57 16.31 25.16 3.15
CA LEU A 57 15.59 24.11 2.43
C LEU A 57 14.15 24.50 2.10
N SER A 58 13.44 25.16 3.03
CA SER A 58 12.09 25.68 2.79
C SER A 58 12.07 26.73 1.67
N CYS A 59 13.07 27.62 1.66
CA CYS A 59 13.28 28.54 0.54
C CYS A 59 13.61 27.79 -0.77
N ALA A 60 14.43 26.74 -0.72
CA ALA A 60 14.80 25.93 -1.89
C ALA A 60 13.55 25.29 -2.51
N ASP A 61 12.70 24.72 -1.67
CA ASP A 61 11.45 24.08 -2.07
C ASP A 61 10.48 25.09 -2.71
N SER A 62 10.36 26.27 -2.11
CA SER A 62 9.56 27.37 -2.66
C SER A 62 10.08 27.86 -4.02
N CYS A 63 11.40 28.05 -4.16
CA CYS A 63 12.03 28.50 -5.41
C CYS A 63 12.01 27.44 -6.51
N SER A 64 12.01 26.17 -6.13
CA SER A 64 11.94 25.03 -7.06
C SER A 64 10.52 24.53 -7.28
N VAL A 65 9.49 25.15 -6.69
CA VAL A 65 8.09 24.74 -6.85
C VAL A 65 7.91 23.24 -6.53
N GLY A 66 8.47 22.78 -5.42
CA GLY A 66 8.25 21.41 -4.95
C GLY A 66 8.82 20.31 -5.85
N VAL A 67 9.82 20.59 -6.69
CA VAL A 67 10.30 19.63 -7.70
C VAL A 67 10.64 18.26 -7.14
N LEU A 68 11.23 18.20 -5.95
CA LEU A 68 11.57 16.93 -5.31
C LEU A 68 10.41 16.27 -4.56
N GLY A 69 9.35 17.02 -4.23
CA GLY A 69 8.20 16.54 -3.46
C GLY A 69 7.05 16.01 -4.30
N VAL A 70 7.14 16.10 -5.63
CA VAL A 70 6.04 15.82 -6.56
C VAL A 70 6.14 14.43 -7.22
N GLU A 71 7.16 13.64 -6.89
CA GLU A 71 7.39 12.29 -7.44
C GLU A 71 7.20 12.22 -8.98
N LEU A 72 6.07 11.64 -9.42
CA LEU A 72 5.68 11.37 -10.81
C LEU A 72 4.44 12.18 -11.23
N ASP A 73 3.89 13.03 -10.38
CA ASP A 73 2.69 13.80 -10.71
C ASP A 73 3.07 15.06 -11.52
N GLU A 74 2.32 15.33 -12.60
CA GLU A 74 2.50 16.58 -13.33
C GLU A 74 1.81 17.71 -12.58
N ILE A 75 2.57 18.75 -12.21
CA ILE A 75 2.00 19.97 -11.62
C ILE A 75 1.17 20.66 -12.70
N LEU A 76 -0.13 20.81 -12.47
CA LEU A 76 -1.02 21.57 -13.34
C LEU A 76 -0.84 23.07 -13.12
N ASP A 77 -0.99 23.88 -14.17
CA ASP A 77 -0.96 25.33 -14.08
C ASP A 77 -2.36 25.91 -13.84
N PRO A 78 -2.72 26.33 -12.61
CA PRO A 78 -4.02 26.92 -12.35
C PRO A 78 -4.12 28.38 -12.80
N THR A 79 -3.03 28.98 -13.30
CA THR A 79 -3.00 30.39 -13.71
C THR A 79 -3.45 30.60 -15.16
N LEU A 80 -3.53 29.51 -15.94
CA LEU A 80 -4.02 29.55 -17.30
C LEU A 80 -5.53 29.85 -17.34
N PRO A 81 -5.99 30.72 -18.26
CA PRO A 81 -7.40 30.97 -18.42
C PRO A 81 -8.11 29.74 -19.00
N GLU A 82 -9.35 29.52 -18.58
CA GLU A 82 -10.16 28.42 -19.12
C GLU A 82 -10.25 28.48 -20.65
N MET A 83 -10.09 27.33 -21.30
CA MET A 83 -10.08 27.23 -22.75
C MET A 83 -11.36 27.82 -23.38
N PRO A 84 -11.24 28.65 -24.43
CA PRO A 84 -12.40 29.25 -25.09
C PRO A 84 -13.28 28.18 -25.75
N ALA A 85 -14.61 28.38 -25.70
CA ALA A 85 -15.58 27.41 -26.23
C ALA A 85 -15.32 27.02 -27.71
N ALA A 86 -14.88 27.98 -28.53
CA ALA A 86 -14.53 27.73 -29.92
C ALA A 86 -13.36 26.75 -30.09
N ALA A 87 -12.39 26.73 -29.17
CA ALA A 87 -11.29 25.77 -29.19
C ALA A 87 -11.70 24.42 -28.62
N LYS A 88 -12.64 24.38 -27.66
CA LYS A 88 -13.19 23.12 -27.12
C LYS A 88 -13.89 22.28 -28.20
N ASP A 89 -14.51 22.94 -29.18
CA ASP A 89 -15.23 22.30 -30.29
C ASP A 89 -14.31 21.60 -31.31
N ASP A 90 -13.02 21.93 -31.34
CA ASP A 90 -12.03 21.30 -32.23
C ASP A 90 -11.57 19.90 -31.73
N PHE A 91 -11.88 19.54 -30.47
CA PHE A 91 -11.53 18.25 -29.88
C PHE A 91 -12.59 17.18 -30.17
N THR A 92 -12.18 15.90 -30.13
CA THR A 92 -13.06 14.78 -30.48
C THR A 92 -14.27 14.69 -29.53
N ILE A 93 -15.48 14.81 -30.09
CA ILE A 93 -16.77 14.83 -29.38
C ILE A 93 -17.03 13.57 -28.51
N ALA A 94 -16.36 12.45 -28.82
CA ALA A 94 -16.61 11.16 -28.17
C ALA A 94 -16.11 11.07 -26.71
N ARG A 95 -15.34 12.04 -26.21
CA ARG A 95 -14.79 12.04 -24.85
C ARG A 95 -14.92 13.43 -24.21
N SER A 96 -15.13 13.46 -22.90
CA SER A 96 -15.07 14.71 -22.13
C SER A 96 -13.66 15.27 -22.18
N LEU A 97 -13.51 16.51 -22.66
CA LEU A 97 -12.24 17.23 -22.62
C LEU A 97 -11.88 17.53 -21.16
N LEU A 98 -10.70 17.08 -20.73
CA LEU A 98 -10.11 17.43 -19.44
C LEU A 98 -8.97 18.41 -19.71
N GLU A 99 -9.14 19.64 -19.24
CA GLU A 99 -8.10 20.68 -19.30
C GLU A 99 -7.10 20.41 -18.17
N ALA A 100 -5.93 19.91 -18.55
CA ALA A 100 -4.86 19.49 -17.65
C ALA A 100 -3.53 20.00 -18.18
N ASP A 101 -3.42 21.32 -18.32
CA ASP A 101 -2.21 21.95 -18.84
C ASP A 101 -1.08 21.88 -17.79
N PRO A 102 0.08 21.31 -18.14
CA PRO A 102 1.18 21.21 -17.21
C PRO A 102 1.84 22.59 -16.99
N LEU A 103 2.35 22.81 -15.79
CA LEU A 103 3.11 24.01 -15.42
C LEU A 103 4.39 24.12 -16.25
N GLN A 104 4.35 24.97 -17.28
CA GLN A 104 5.50 25.26 -18.13
C GLN A 104 6.38 26.35 -17.49
N VAL A 105 7.50 25.92 -16.91
CA VAL A 105 8.50 26.86 -16.38
C VAL A 105 9.47 27.24 -17.49
N HIS A 106 9.25 28.42 -18.10
CA HIS A 106 10.03 28.87 -19.26
C HIS A 106 11.39 29.48 -18.93
N PHE A 107 11.67 29.80 -17.66
CA PHE A 107 12.77 30.70 -17.31
C PHE A 107 13.86 30.11 -16.42
N CYS A 108 13.69 28.91 -15.84
CA CYS A 108 14.75 28.28 -15.08
C CYS A 108 14.57 26.77 -14.88
N SER A 109 15.66 26.02 -15.00
CA SER A 109 15.71 24.63 -14.53
C SER A 109 15.60 24.65 -13.01
N ARG A 110 14.54 24.04 -12.48
CA ARG A 110 14.20 24.10 -11.06
C ARG A 110 15.12 23.25 -10.18
N TYR A 111 15.66 22.17 -10.73
CA TYR A 111 16.54 21.24 -10.02
C TYR A 111 17.92 21.84 -9.69
N PRO A 112 18.61 22.56 -10.60
CA PRO A 112 19.82 23.30 -10.27
C PRO A 112 19.63 24.32 -9.15
N ILE A 113 18.50 25.05 -9.12
CA ILE A 113 18.21 25.99 -8.03
C ILE A 113 18.12 25.24 -6.70
N PHE A 114 17.35 24.15 -6.68
CA PHE A 114 17.19 23.34 -5.48
C PHE A 114 18.52 22.75 -5.00
N SER A 115 19.24 22.04 -5.87
CA SER A 115 20.48 21.32 -5.54
C SER A 115 21.59 22.28 -5.09
N THR A 116 21.70 23.46 -5.71
CA THR A 116 22.68 24.47 -5.29
C THR A 116 22.33 25.08 -3.95
N LEU A 117 21.06 25.44 -3.70
CA LEU A 117 20.66 26.05 -2.43
C LEU A 117 20.76 25.05 -1.27
N SER A 118 20.30 23.82 -1.48
CA SER A 118 20.41 22.73 -0.50
C SER A 118 21.86 22.34 -0.23
N GLY A 119 22.69 22.22 -1.26
CA GLY A 119 24.13 21.95 -1.14
C GLY A 119 24.85 23.04 -0.33
N LEU A 120 24.62 24.31 -0.62
CA LEU A 120 25.19 25.43 0.13
C LEU A 120 24.70 25.47 1.59
N ALA A 121 23.41 25.21 1.82
CA ALA A 121 22.84 25.13 3.16
C ALA A 121 23.50 24.00 3.98
N LEU A 122 23.68 22.83 3.35
CA LEU A 122 24.32 21.68 3.94
C LEU A 122 25.82 21.96 4.25
N GLU A 123 26.53 22.60 3.33
CA GLU A 123 27.93 23.02 3.56
C GLU A 123 28.04 23.98 4.74
N ASN A 124 27.11 24.94 4.86
CA ASN A 124 27.09 25.87 6.00
C ASN A 124 26.82 25.13 7.32
N LEU A 125 25.88 24.18 7.34
CA LEU A 125 25.61 23.35 8.50
C LEU A 125 26.84 22.51 8.88
N LYS A 126 27.49 21.87 7.91
CA LYS A 126 28.72 21.09 8.11
C LYS A 126 29.86 21.98 8.64
N ARG A 127 30.00 23.21 8.14
CA ARG A 127 31.01 24.18 8.61
C ARG A 127 30.76 24.65 10.03
N SER A 128 29.50 24.92 10.39
CA SER A 128 29.14 25.25 11.77
C SER A 128 29.36 24.07 12.71
N ALA A 129 29.04 22.86 12.26
CA ALA A 129 29.25 21.63 13.02
C ALA A 129 30.73 21.28 13.19
N SER A 130 31.57 21.48 12.18
CA SER A 130 33.02 21.17 12.21
C SER A 130 33.83 22.08 13.14
N SER A 131 33.34 23.29 13.39
CA SER A 131 33.89 24.18 14.41
C SER A 131 33.76 23.61 15.82
N ILE A 132 32.78 22.73 16.05
CA ILE A 132 32.34 22.31 17.38
C ILE A 132 32.56 20.81 17.61
N LEU A 133 32.41 19.99 16.57
CA LEU A 133 32.51 18.54 16.59
C LEU A 133 33.85 18.06 16.02
N SER A 134 34.36 16.95 16.57
CA SER A 134 35.59 16.33 16.09
C SER A 134 35.45 15.91 14.61
N PRO A 135 36.51 16.06 13.79
CA PRO A 135 36.49 15.73 12.36
C PRO A 135 36.18 14.25 12.06
N ALA A 136 36.26 13.37 13.07
CA ALA A 136 35.87 11.96 12.95
C ALA A 136 34.35 11.73 12.81
N VAL A 137 33.51 12.63 13.34
CA VAL A 137 32.04 12.57 13.21
C VAL A 137 31.58 13.11 11.84
N LEU A 138 32.43 13.90 11.20
CA LEU A 138 32.17 14.54 9.90
C LEU A 138 32.87 13.82 8.75
N GLN A 139 33.24 12.55 8.93
CA GLN A 139 33.71 11.75 7.81
C GLN A 139 32.61 11.72 6.76
N ASN A 140 32.91 12.39 5.66
CA ASN A 140 32.20 12.32 4.39
C ASN A 140 31.83 10.86 4.11
N PRO A 141 30.56 10.53 3.76
CA PRO A 141 30.44 9.76 2.55
C PRO A 141 31.08 10.64 1.46
N GLU A 142 32.21 10.20 0.93
CA GLU A 142 32.77 10.84 -0.24
C GLU A 142 31.65 11.00 -1.28
N THR A 143 31.69 12.14 -1.95
CA THR A 143 30.95 12.46 -3.18
C THR A 143 30.50 11.17 -3.88
N SER A 144 29.18 10.99 -3.98
CA SER A 144 28.54 9.77 -4.46
C SER A 144 29.30 9.23 -5.67
N THR A 145 30.08 8.16 -5.45
CA THR A 145 30.92 7.58 -6.50
C THR A 145 29.98 6.99 -7.56
N GLU A 146 30.41 6.87 -8.81
CA GLU A 146 29.61 6.23 -9.88
C GLU A 146 29.07 4.85 -9.45
N GLU A 147 29.82 4.11 -8.63
CA GLU A 147 29.38 2.85 -8.03
C GLU A 147 28.23 3.01 -7.02
N GLN A 148 28.20 4.09 -6.24
CA GLN A 148 27.11 4.37 -5.32
C GLN A 148 25.85 4.84 -6.06
N THR A 149 25.99 5.67 -7.09
CA THR A 149 24.85 6.12 -7.89
C THR A 149 24.20 4.95 -8.64
N THR A 150 25.00 4.02 -9.19
CA THR A 150 24.48 2.81 -9.84
C THR A 150 23.76 1.89 -8.84
N THR A 151 24.30 1.65 -7.65
CA THR A 151 23.58 0.84 -6.63
C THR A 151 22.26 1.48 -6.20
N ILE A 152 22.21 2.80 -6.04
CA ILE A 152 20.97 3.52 -5.71
C ILE A 152 19.95 3.38 -6.84
N LEU A 153 20.39 3.52 -8.10
CA LEU A 153 19.52 3.35 -9.28
C LEU A 153 19.01 1.91 -9.43
N GLU A 154 19.84 0.91 -9.12
CA GLU A 154 19.43 -0.49 -9.12
C GLU A 154 18.37 -0.76 -8.04
N ASP A 155 18.56 -0.28 -6.82
CA ASP A 155 17.60 -0.44 -5.73
C ASP A 155 16.29 0.31 -6.01
N THR A 156 16.34 1.54 -6.55
CA THR A 156 15.12 2.25 -6.97
C THR A 156 14.40 1.52 -8.11
N SER A 157 15.13 0.98 -9.09
CA SER A 157 14.55 0.17 -10.16
C SER A 157 13.90 -1.12 -9.63
N GLU A 158 14.54 -1.83 -8.69
CA GLU A 158 13.96 -3.01 -8.05
C GLU A 158 12.68 -2.69 -7.26
N ARG A 159 12.63 -1.53 -6.60
CA ARG A 159 11.42 -1.04 -5.91
C ARG A 159 10.32 -0.69 -6.89
N ASP A 160 10.64 -0.04 -8.01
CA ASP A 160 9.67 0.30 -9.04
C ASP A 160 9.09 -0.93 -9.74
N ASN A 161 9.92 -1.95 -10.00
CA ASN A 161 9.47 -3.24 -10.52
C ASN A 161 8.56 -4.02 -9.55
N ARG A 162 8.47 -3.59 -8.30
CA ARG A 162 7.57 -4.16 -7.28
C ARG A 162 6.30 -3.36 -7.05
N LYS A 163 6.09 -2.26 -7.79
CA LYS A 163 4.85 -1.47 -7.68
C LYS A 163 3.67 -2.28 -8.23
N LEU A 164 2.62 -2.39 -7.42
CA LEU A 164 1.37 -3.02 -7.83
C LEU A 164 0.76 -2.21 -8.99
N THR A 165 0.48 -2.85 -10.11
CA THR A 165 -0.14 -2.19 -11.26
C THR A 165 -1.63 -2.45 -11.32
N ARG A 166 -2.39 -1.64 -12.08
CA ARG A 166 -3.81 -1.91 -12.33
C ARG A 166 -4.03 -3.24 -13.02
N TYR A 167 -3.05 -3.67 -13.84
CA TYR A 167 -3.07 -4.95 -14.52
C TYR A 167 -3.03 -6.12 -13.53
N ASP A 168 -2.17 -6.04 -12.50
CA ASP A 168 -2.10 -7.08 -11.46
C ASP A 168 -3.43 -7.19 -10.70
N VAL A 169 -4.06 -6.05 -10.40
CA VAL A 169 -5.39 -6.00 -9.76
C VAL A 169 -6.46 -6.59 -10.69
N ALA A 170 -6.40 -6.32 -11.98
CA ALA A 170 -7.33 -6.86 -12.98
C ALA A 170 -7.22 -8.39 -13.07
N VAL A 171 -5.99 -8.91 -13.19
CA VAL A 171 -5.74 -10.37 -13.21
C VAL A 171 -6.27 -11.05 -11.95
N ALA A 172 -6.15 -10.40 -10.80
CA ALA A 172 -6.61 -10.94 -9.52
C ALA A 172 -8.14 -10.86 -9.33
N PHE A 173 -8.81 -9.79 -9.76
CA PHE A 173 -10.20 -9.51 -9.36
C PHE A 173 -11.22 -9.43 -10.50
N ASP A 174 -10.82 -9.19 -11.74
CA ASP A 174 -11.76 -9.17 -12.88
C ASP A 174 -12.50 -10.50 -13.10
N PRO A 175 -11.92 -11.69 -12.80
CA PRO A 175 -12.65 -12.94 -12.94
C PRO A 175 -13.94 -13.02 -12.09
N ILE A 176 -14.02 -12.27 -10.97
CA ILE A 176 -15.24 -12.19 -10.14
C ILE A 176 -16.10 -10.96 -10.45
N ALA A 177 -15.64 -10.07 -11.33
CA ALA A 177 -16.40 -8.91 -11.78
C ALA A 177 -17.51 -9.29 -12.76
N VAL A 178 -17.34 -10.38 -13.51
CA VAL A 178 -18.31 -10.85 -14.50
C VAL A 178 -19.35 -11.74 -13.81
N SER A 179 -20.60 -11.27 -13.72
CA SER A 179 -21.71 -12.10 -13.25
C SER A 179 -22.02 -13.19 -14.28
N PRO A 180 -22.00 -14.49 -13.93
CA PRO A 180 -22.37 -15.58 -14.84
C PRO A 180 -23.85 -15.57 -15.23
N LYS A 181 -24.67 -14.70 -14.59
CA LYS A 181 -26.10 -14.52 -14.85
C LYS A 181 -26.43 -13.20 -15.55
N ALA A 182 -25.44 -12.39 -15.93
CA ALA A 182 -25.70 -11.15 -16.65
C ALA A 182 -26.25 -11.48 -18.05
N ALA A 183 -27.56 -11.35 -18.23
CA ALA A 183 -28.14 -11.25 -19.56
C ALA A 183 -27.64 -9.96 -20.20
N ALA A 184 -27.48 -9.94 -21.52
CA ALA A 184 -27.11 -8.74 -22.28
C ALA A 184 -28.23 -7.68 -22.18
N SER A 185 -28.27 -6.95 -21.07
CA SER A 185 -29.05 -5.73 -20.95
C SER A 185 -28.33 -4.61 -21.68
N LEU A 186 -29.09 -3.73 -22.34
CA LEU A 186 -28.57 -2.54 -23.02
C LEU A 186 -27.92 -1.51 -22.05
N ASN A 187 -28.06 -1.74 -20.74
CA ASN A 187 -27.46 -0.94 -19.68
C ASN A 187 -26.34 -1.77 -19.03
N LEU A 188 -25.13 -1.21 -19.02
CA LEU A 188 -24.00 -1.72 -18.25
C LEU A 188 -24.25 -1.36 -16.78
N ASP A 189 -24.55 -2.35 -15.94
CA ASP A 189 -24.53 -2.13 -14.49
C ASP A 189 -23.06 -1.93 -14.08
N PRO A 190 -22.70 -0.76 -13.50
CA PRO A 190 -21.31 -0.46 -13.19
C PRO A 190 -20.81 -1.40 -12.09
N SER A 191 -19.79 -2.20 -12.39
CA SER A 191 -19.17 -3.08 -11.40
C SER A 191 -18.31 -2.27 -10.43
N VAL A 192 -18.19 -2.75 -9.19
CA VAL A 192 -17.24 -2.19 -8.22
C VAL A 192 -15.80 -2.35 -8.73
N PHE A 193 -15.55 -3.37 -9.55
CA PHE A 193 -14.25 -3.62 -10.18
C PHE A 193 -13.96 -2.72 -11.39
N ASP A 194 -14.95 -1.96 -11.91
CA ASP A 194 -14.73 -1.00 -13.02
C ASP A 194 -14.26 0.38 -12.54
N ARG A 195 -14.20 0.58 -11.22
CA ARG A 195 -13.84 1.87 -10.61
C ARG A 195 -12.32 1.98 -10.38
N THR A 196 -11.90 3.03 -9.68
CA THR A 196 -10.49 3.34 -9.44
C THR A 196 -9.78 2.21 -8.69
N MET A 197 -8.49 2.02 -9.00
CA MET A 197 -7.65 0.99 -8.37
C MET A 197 -7.68 1.10 -6.84
N THR A 198 -7.61 2.31 -6.31
CA THR A 198 -7.67 2.60 -4.87
C THR A 198 -8.92 2.02 -4.23
N MET A 199 -10.08 2.21 -4.85
CA MET A 199 -11.35 1.72 -4.30
C MET A 199 -11.37 0.19 -4.28
N ILE A 200 -10.87 -0.48 -5.31
CA ILE A 200 -10.79 -1.95 -5.34
C ILE A 200 -9.83 -2.45 -4.25
N VAL A 201 -8.64 -1.86 -4.15
CA VAL A 201 -7.57 -2.31 -3.24
C VAL A 201 -7.92 -2.07 -1.77
N VAL A 202 -8.59 -0.95 -1.45
CA VAL A 202 -8.93 -0.56 -0.08
C VAL A 202 -10.25 -1.18 0.37
N GLU A 203 -11.29 -1.15 -0.46
CA GLU A 203 -12.64 -1.55 -0.04
C GLU A 203 -12.93 -3.02 -0.27
N VAL A 204 -12.54 -3.58 -1.43
CA VAL A 204 -13.01 -4.92 -1.86
C VAL A 204 -11.96 -5.99 -1.62
N ALA A 205 -10.73 -5.70 -2.05
CA ALA A 205 -9.63 -6.65 -2.03
C ALA A 205 -9.35 -7.25 -0.63
N PRO A 206 -9.48 -6.53 0.50
CA PRO A 206 -9.26 -7.13 1.82
C PRO A 206 -10.26 -8.25 2.14
N TRP A 207 -11.54 -8.07 1.78
CA TRP A 207 -12.57 -9.10 1.99
C TRP A 207 -12.33 -10.33 1.12
N VAL A 208 -12.01 -10.11 -0.16
CA VAL A 208 -11.68 -11.21 -1.08
C VAL A 208 -10.45 -11.97 -0.59
N ARG A 209 -9.40 -11.26 -0.17
CA ARG A 209 -8.19 -11.85 0.41
C ARG A 209 -8.47 -12.65 1.68
N GLY A 210 -9.29 -12.13 2.60
CA GLY A 210 -9.66 -12.84 3.82
C GLY A 210 -10.41 -14.15 3.53
N ILE A 211 -11.37 -14.11 2.61
CA ILE A 211 -12.11 -15.30 2.17
C ILE A 211 -11.16 -16.32 1.53
N VAL A 212 -10.38 -15.90 0.54
CA VAL A 212 -9.44 -16.78 -0.19
C VAL A 212 -8.41 -17.41 0.73
N HIS A 213 -7.83 -16.63 1.65
CA HIS A 213 -6.88 -17.13 2.64
C HIS A 213 -7.51 -18.17 3.58
N TYR A 214 -8.74 -17.92 4.06
CA TYR A 214 -9.46 -18.88 4.88
C TYR A 214 -9.74 -20.18 4.11
N GLU A 215 -10.12 -20.09 2.84
CA GLU A 215 -10.34 -21.27 2.01
C GLU A 215 -9.06 -22.06 1.76
N GLU A 216 -7.94 -21.39 1.55
CA GLU A 216 -6.63 -22.02 1.43
C GLU A 216 -6.25 -22.78 2.70
N GLN A 217 -6.40 -22.15 3.87
CA GLN A 217 -6.16 -22.80 5.17
C GLN A 217 -7.08 -24.02 5.37
N LEU A 218 -8.37 -23.87 5.09
CA LEU A 218 -9.34 -24.96 5.20
C LEU A 218 -8.99 -26.12 4.24
N MET A 219 -8.50 -25.82 3.04
CA MET A 219 -8.03 -26.85 2.10
C MET A 219 -6.76 -27.54 2.58
N GLN A 220 -5.81 -26.81 3.16
CA GLN A 220 -4.59 -27.37 3.76
C GLN A 220 -4.93 -28.29 4.95
N ASP A 221 -5.84 -27.88 5.84
CA ASP A 221 -6.25 -28.70 6.97
C ASP A 221 -6.97 -29.98 6.53
N ARG A 222 -7.82 -29.89 5.49
CA ARG A 222 -8.42 -31.08 4.85
C ARG A 222 -7.38 -32.01 4.23
N GLN A 223 -6.28 -31.48 3.71
CA GLN A 223 -5.17 -32.31 3.20
C GLN A 223 -4.45 -33.00 4.36
N ARG A 224 -4.08 -32.26 5.41
CA ARG A 224 -3.43 -32.81 6.62
C ARG A 224 -4.23 -33.93 7.27
N LEU A 225 -5.53 -33.71 7.49
CA LEU A 225 -6.41 -34.74 8.07
C LEU A 225 -6.50 -35.99 7.18
N ASN A 226 -6.49 -35.81 5.86
CA ASN A 226 -6.51 -36.93 4.93
C ASN A 226 -5.16 -37.68 4.89
N GLU A 227 -4.03 -36.99 5.02
CA GLU A 227 -2.70 -37.60 5.16
C GLU A 227 -2.61 -38.45 6.42
N LEU A 228 -3.07 -37.94 7.57
CA LEU A 228 -3.11 -38.68 8.84
C LEU A 228 -3.99 -39.94 8.77
N LEU A 229 -5.13 -39.88 8.06
CA LEU A 229 -6.02 -41.02 7.88
C LEU A 229 -5.49 -42.06 6.88
N SER A 230 -4.57 -41.66 5.99
CA SER A 230 -4.00 -42.54 4.97
C SER A 230 -2.78 -43.33 5.44
N ASP A 231 -2.21 -43.01 6.61
CA ASP A 231 -1.04 -43.69 7.19
C ASP A 231 -1.38 -45.10 7.75
N GLY A 232 -2.66 -45.43 7.86
CA GLY A 232 -3.18 -46.74 8.25
C GLY A 232 -3.37 -47.72 7.09
N GLY A 233 -2.33 -48.00 6.29
CA GLY A 233 -2.18 -49.26 5.54
C GLY A 233 -3.22 -49.67 4.47
N SER A 234 -4.18 -48.84 4.06
CA SER A 234 -5.16 -49.22 3.03
C SER A 234 -5.03 -48.37 1.77
N THR A 235 -4.53 -49.00 0.70
CA THR A 235 -4.58 -48.62 -0.72
C THR A 235 -5.16 -47.25 -1.07
N ARG A 236 -4.32 -46.42 -1.73
CA ARG A 236 -4.51 -45.15 -2.46
C ARG A 236 -5.87 -44.99 -3.16
N LYS A 237 -6.97 -44.95 -2.40
CA LYS A 237 -8.33 -44.79 -2.92
C LYS A 237 -8.58 -43.31 -3.11
N ARG A 238 -8.78 -42.89 -4.36
CA ARG A 238 -9.04 -41.49 -4.75
C ARG A 238 -10.04 -40.84 -3.79
N ARG A 239 -9.63 -39.74 -3.17
CA ARG A 239 -10.44 -38.93 -2.24
C ARG A 239 -11.79 -38.59 -2.88
N ARG A 240 -12.88 -38.85 -2.17
CA ARG A 240 -14.22 -38.44 -2.62
C ARG A 240 -14.43 -36.96 -2.25
N THR A 241 -14.66 -36.11 -3.23
CA THR A 241 -14.92 -34.67 -3.07
C THR A 241 -16.41 -34.38 -2.80
N THR A 242 -17.08 -35.22 -2.02
CA THR A 242 -18.50 -35.05 -1.70
C THR A 242 -18.68 -34.25 -0.41
N ARG A 243 -19.75 -33.44 -0.30
CA ARG A 243 -20.10 -32.68 0.91
C ARG A 243 -20.17 -33.56 2.16
N SER A 244 -20.67 -34.78 2.00
CA SER A 244 -20.73 -35.81 3.04
C SER A 244 -19.35 -36.29 3.50
N ALA A 245 -18.36 -36.34 2.61
CA ALA A 245 -17.00 -36.74 2.96
C ALA A 245 -16.29 -35.62 3.72
N TYR A 246 -16.49 -34.34 3.33
CA TYR A 246 -15.90 -33.21 4.05
C TYR A 246 -16.48 -33.02 5.45
N SER A 247 -17.80 -33.10 5.61
CA SER A 247 -18.44 -33.02 6.95
C SER A 247 -18.02 -34.17 7.87
N ALA A 248 -17.78 -35.38 7.32
CA ALA A 248 -17.27 -36.50 8.10
C ALA A 248 -15.78 -36.38 8.49
N LEU A 249 -14.97 -35.70 7.68
CA LEU A 249 -13.55 -35.43 7.99
C LEU A 249 -13.39 -34.33 9.03
N GLU A 250 -14.25 -33.31 9.00
CA GLU A 250 -14.18 -32.11 9.84
C GLU A 250 -14.95 -32.24 11.15
N GLY A 251 -15.89 -33.19 11.25
CA GLY A 251 -16.71 -33.43 12.45
C GLY A 251 -17.88 -32.45 12.64
N GLY A 252 -18.12 -31.53 11.70
CA GLY A 252 -19.14 -30.49 11.78
C GLY A 252 -20.51 -30.82 11.16
N GLU A 253 -21.53 -30.01 11.48
CA GLU A 253 -22.89 -30.14 10.94
C GLU A 253 -22.90 -29.97 9.41
N ARG A 254 -23.59 -30.88 8.69
CA ARG A 254 -23.67 -30.85 7.21
C ARG A 254 -24.15 -29.51 6.64
N ARG A 255 -24.92 -28.75 7.43
CA ARG A 255 -25.48 -27.45 7.04
C ARG A 255 -24.42 -26.37 6.93
N THR A 256 -23.43 -26.37 7.81
CA THR A 256 -22.34 -25.37 7.86
C THR A 256 -21.19 -25.74 6.93
N THR A 257 -20.98 -27.03 6.63
CA THR A 257 -19.96 -27.45 5.67
C THR A 257 -20.36 -27.10 4.23
N ARG A 258 -19.81 -26.00 3.70
CA ARG A 258 -19.93 -25.63 2.28
C ARG A 258 -19.12 -26.58 1.39
N ARG A 259 -19.73 -27.04 0.30
CA ARG A 259 -19.14 -27.99 -0.67
C ARG A 259 -18.21 -27.29 -1.67
N GLU A 260 -18.52 -26.05 -2.01
CA GLU A 260 -17.94 -25.32 -3.15
C GLU A 260 -17.12 -24.16 -2.60
N GLN A 261 -15.96 -23.90 -3.23
CA GLN A 261 -15.18 -22.69 -2.98
C GLN A 261 -16.06 -21.46 -3.22
N TYR A 262 -15.89 -20.42 -2.40
CA TYR A 262 -16.71 -19.22 -2.36
C TYR A 262 -16.74 -18.52 -3.72
N PHE A 263 -15.60 -18.51 -4.41
CA PHE A 263 -15.43 -17.95 -5.74
C PHE A 263 -15.25 -19.02 -6.83
N GLY A 264 -15.39 -20.30 -6.49
CA GLY A 264 -15.08 -21.41 -7.41
C GLY A 264 -13.63 -21.41 -7.91
N ASP A 265 -13.42 -22.03 -9.06
CA ASP A 265 -12.10 -22.15 -9.74
C ASP A 265 -11.71 -20.90 -10.55
N VAL A 266 -12.44 -19.80 -10.37
CA VAL A 266 -12.33 -18.60 -11.21
C VAL A 266 -11.24 -17.65 -10.70
N LEU A 267 -10.87 -17.75 -9.43
CA LEU A 267 -9.80 -16.96 -8.80
C LEU A 267 -8.53 -17.78 -8.58
N SER A 268 -7.38 -17.18 -8.87
CA SER A 268 -6.08 -17.69 -8.43
C SER A 268 -5.75 -17.15 -7.03
N THR A 269 -5.51 -18.05 -6.07
CA THR A 269 -5.14 -17.68 -4.70
C THR A 269 -3.83 -16.89 -4.68
N GLU A 270 -2.86 -17.31 -5.48
CA GLU A 270 -1.55 -16.67 -5.61
C GLU A 270 -1.68 -15.23 -6.14
N ALA A 271 -2.48 -15.04 -7.20
CA ALA A 271 -2.69 -13.72 -7.79
C ALA A 271 -3.38 -12.75 -6.82
N VAL A 272 -4.40 -13.23 -6.09
CA VAL A 272 -5.12 -12.43 -5.08
C VAL A 272 -4.18 -12.05 -3.94
N MET A 273 -3.37 -12.98 -3.43
CA MET A 273 -2.45 -12.72 -2.32
C MET A 273 -1.26 -11.85 -2.73
N TYR A 274 -0.81 -11.94 -3.99
CA TYR A 274 0.23 -11.05 -4.54
C TYR A 274 -0.14 -9.57 -4.40
N THR A 275 -1.42 -9.22 -4.63
CA THR A 275 -1.90 -7.82 -4.51
C THR A 275 -1.79 -7.23 -3.10
N ALA A 276 -1.54 -8.06 -2.08
CA ALA A 276 -1.48 -7.65 -0.68
C ALA A 276 -0.10 -7.22 -0.20
N GLY A 277 0.96 -7.54 -0.95
CA GLY A 277 2.33 -7.41 -0.49
C GLY A 277 2.74 -8.52 0.49
N LYS A 278 4.06 -8.68 0.67
CA LYS A 278 4.70 -9.82 1.36
C LYS A 278 4.34 -9.98 2.84
N HIS A 279 3.90 -8.91 3.50
CA HIS A 279 3.66 -8.90 4.95
C HIS A 279 2.19 -9.07 5.33
N TRP A 280 1.27 -9.14 4.36
CA TRP A 280 -0.16 -9.26 4.65
C TRP A 280 -0.52 -10.51 5.45
N GLN A 281 0.07 -11.66 5.09
CA GLN A 281 -0.16 -12.93 5.78
C GLN A 281 0.29 -12.90 7.25
N GLN A 282 1.27 -12.05 7.59
CA GLN A 282 1.79 -11.90 8.95
C GLN A 282 0.89 -10.99 9.82
N ALA A 283 0.07 -10.16 9.19
CA ALA A 283 -0.86 -9.24 9.86
C ALA A 283 -2.23 -9.89 10.18
N LEU A 284 -2.55 -11.03 9.57
CA LEU A 284 -3.77 -11.75 9.87
C LEU A 284 -3.65 -12.47 11.23
N PRO A 285 -4.66 -12.37 12.10
CA PRO A 285 -4.67 -13.14 13.34
C PRO A 285 -4.61 -14.62 12.98
N GLN A 286 -3.59 -15.33 13.49
CA GLN A 286 -3.54 -16.78 13.37
C GLN A 286 -4.78 -17.33 14.06
N GLY A 287 -5.62 -18.04 13.30
CA GLY A 287 -6.95 -18.45 13.75
C GLY A 287 -6.93 -19.12 15.11
N GLU A 288 -7.29 -18.38 16.15
CA GLU A 288 -7.85 -18.98 17.35
C GLU A 288 -9.15 -19.66 16.90
N LYS A 289 -9.18 -20.97 17.10
CA LYS A 289 -10.30 -21.83 16.72
C LYS A 289 -11.57 -21.30 17.36
N TRP A 290 -12.50 -20.80 16.55
CA TRP A 290 -13.88 -20.53 16.95
C TRP A 290 -14.63 -21.86 17.09
N ALA A 291 -14.19 -22.70 18.03
CA ALA A 291 -14.90 -23.88 18.47
C ALA A 291 -15.10 -23.75 19.98
N GLU A 292 -16.33 -24.03 20.43
CA GLU A 292 -16.82 -24.03 21.81
C GLU A 292 -17.38 -22.69 22.34
N MET A 293 -18.53 -22.25 21.80
CA MET A 293 -19.46 -21.42 22.59
C MET A 293 -20.95 -21.62 22.22
N GLU A 294 -21.34 -22.81 21.75
CA GLU A 294 -22.75 -23.11 21.46
C GLU A 294 -23.35 -24.27 22.28
N ASP A 295 -22.59 -24.95 23.15
CA ASP A 295 -23.11 -26.14 23.87
C ASP A 295 -23.72 -25.88 25.27
N ASP A 296 -23.77 -24.65 25.77
CA ASP A 296 -24.19 -24.39 27.17
C ASP A 296 -25.61 -23.85 27.39
N ILE A 297 -26.45 -23.66 26.36
CA ILE A 297 -27.77 -23.02 26.57
C ILE A 297 -28.98 -23.96 26.42
N ALA A 298 -28.83 -25.20 25.94
CA ALA A 298 -29.98 -26.07 25.71
C ALA A 298 -29.86 -27.44 26.38
N SER A 299 -29.87 -27.48 27.71
CA SER A 299 -30.22 -28.71 28.45
C SER A 299 -31.05 -28.44 29.71
N SER A 300 -32.36 -28.64 29.54
CA SER A 300 -33.28 -29.28 30.50
C SER A 300 -33.94 -28.39 31.60
N PRO A 301 -35.03 -28.84 32.27
CA PRO A 301 -36.41 -28.60 31.84
C PRO A 301 -37.38 -28.22 33.01
N MET A 302 -38.69 -28.22 32.71
CA MET A 302 -39.85 -28.16 33.65
C MET A 302 -40.20 -26.75 34.18
N SER A 303 -41.47 -26.36 34.32
CA SER A 303 -42.66 -27.14 34.67
C SER A 303 -43.95 -26.49 34.18
N ALA A 304 -44.90 -27.32 33.75
CA ALA A 304 -46.29 -26.96 33.53
C ALA A 304 -47.03 -26.76 34.86
N SER A 305 -47.92 -25.78 34.92
CA SER A 305 -49.17 -25.86 35.68
C SER A 305 -50.20 -24.91 35.10
N ALA A 306 -51.38 -25.48 34.81
CA ALA A 306 -52.60 -24.84 34.37
C ALA A 306 -53.18 -23.85 35.40
N VAL A 307 -54.12 -23.01 34.97
CA VAL A 307 -55.53 -22.96 35.43
C VAL A 307 -56.19 -21.66 34.94
N ASP A 308 -57.19 -21.87 34.07
CA ASP A 308 -58.54 -21.27 33.96
C ASP A 308 -58.85 -19.76 33.85
N ASP A 309 -59.64 -19.51 32.80
CA ASP A 309 -60.97 -18.88 32.77
C ASP A 309 -61.21 -17.36 32.59
N VAL A 310 -61.90 -17.10 31.46
CA VAL A 310 -63.21 -16.40 31.35
C VAL A 310 -63.25 -14.88 31.50
N SER A 311 -63.38 -14.20 30.35
CA SER A 311 -64.60 -13.43 29.97
C SER A 311 -64.33 -12.28 29.01
N LYS A 312 -65.21 -12.17 27.99
CA LYS A 312 -65.86 -10.94 27.44
C LYS A 312 -64.95 -9.78 26.99
N ALA A 313 -65.20 -9.06 25.92
CA ALA A 313 -66.27 -8.95 24.94
C ALA A 313 -65.73 -8.03 23.82
N ALA A 314 -66.42 -8.02 22.67
CA ALA A 314 -66.73 -6.92 21.74
C ALA A 314 -65.77 -5.69 21.70
N TRP A 315 -65.47 -5.09 20.56
CA TRP A 315 -66.35 -4.19 19.83
C TRP A 315 -65.80 -3.95 18.41
N ARG A 316 -66.70 -4.13 17.43
CA ARG A 316 -66.78 -3.53 16.08
C ARG A 316 -65.63 -3.70 15.10
#